data_AF-A0A4V1CC03-F1
#
_entry.id   AF-A0A4V1CC03-F1
#
_cell.length_a   1.000
_cell.length_b   1.000
_cell.length_c   1.000
_cell.angle_alpha   90.00
_cell.angle_beta   90.00
_cell.angle_gamma   90.00
#
_symmetry.space_group_name_H-M   'P 1'
#
loop_
_entity.id
_entity.type
_entity.pdbx_description
1 polymer ?
#
loop_
_entity_poly.entity_id
_entity_poly.type
_entity_poly.pdbx_seq_one_letter_code
_entity_poly.pdbx_strand_id
1 'polypeptide(L)'
;MKQIFTIFISVGFIPIIYGQSLSSTNSGAVSNNNLIYTVGEVFVNPTNQNDASSGLIGSISRIEFTSLSINEIEFNQNLKFYPNPTSNSVFLDIENEIIKNIYIFDLNGKLVNNQKNSNNQIDLSNLQTGTYIIKTDNQNFKSFKIIKR
;
A
#
# COMPACT_ATOMS: atom_id res chain seq x y z
N MET A 1 -61.13 41.18 -74.90
CA MET A 1 -61.01 39.84 -74.30
C MET A 1 -59.63 39.74 -73.64
N LYS A 2 -59.56 39.56 -72.31
CA LYS A 2 -58.30 39.37 -71.57
C LYS A 2 -58.23 37.91 -71.13
N GLN A 3 -57.22 37.17 -71.58
CA GLN A 3 -56.97 35.80 -71.11
C GLN A 3 -56.19 35.86 -69.79
N ILE A 4 -56.69 35.15 -68.79
CA ILE A 4 -56.13 35.02 -67.45
C ILE A 4 -55.14 33.85 -67.45
N PHE A 5 -53.93 34.10 -66.93
CA PHE A 5 -52.87 33.11 -66.79
C PHE A 5 -52.90 32.57 -65.36
N THR A 6 -53.23 31.29 -65.20
CA THR A 6 -53.33 30.64 -63.88
C THR A 6 -52.02 29.91 -63.59
N ILE A 7 -51.29 30.34 -62.56
CA ILE A 7 -50.07 29.70 -62.06
C ILE A 7 -50.44 28.70 -60.96
N PHE A 8 -50.07 27.44 -61.14
CA PHE A 8 -50.15 26.41 -60.09
C PHE A 8 -48.87 26.44 -59.26
N ILE A 9 -48.99 26.76 -57.96
CA ILE A 9 -47.90 26.60 -56.99
C ILE A 9 -48.07 25.24 -56.31
N SER A 10 -47.18 24.28 -56.58
CA SER A 10 -47.14 23.03 -55.85
C SER A 10 -46.51 23.26 -54.48
N VAL A 11 -47.30 23.14 -53.41
CA VAL A 11 -46.79 23.15 -52.04
C VAL A 11 -46.08 21.82 -51.79
N GLY A 12 -44.75 21.84 -51.80
CA GLY A 12 -43.91 20.67 -51.52
C GLY A 12 -44.10 20.17 -50.09
N PHE A 13 -44.28 18.86 -49.94
CA PHE A 13 -44.35 18.19 -48.65
C PHE A 13 -42.96 18.19 -47.99
N ILE A 14 -42.81 18.81 -46.82
CA ILE A 14 -41.55 18.80 -46.07
C ILE A 14 -41.63 17.65 -45.05
N PRO A 15 -40.82 16.58 -45.14
CA PRO A 15 -40.78 15.58 -44.10
C PRO A 15 -40.18 16.18 -42.83
N ILE A 16 -40.89 16.05 -41.71
CA ILE A 16 -40.36 16.36 -40.38
C ILE A 16 -39.44 15.20 -39.98
N ILE A 17 -38.14 15.48 -39.89
CA ILE A 17 -37.15 14.53 -39.40
C ILE A 17 -37.06 14.70 -37.89
N TYR A 18 -37.44 13.69 -37.11
CA TYR A 18 -37.24 13.65 -35.67
C TYR A 18 -35.84 13.11 -35.36
N GLY A 19 -35.00 13.93 -34.73
CA GLY A 19 -33.67 13.53 -34.26
C GLY A 19 -33.69 13.11 -32.79
N GLN A 20 -32.92 12.08 -32.43
CA GLN A 20 -32.69 11.68 -31.03
C GLN A 20 -31.24 11.99 -30.66
N SER A 21 -30.99 12.49 -29.44
CA SER A 21 -29.64 12.72 -28.92
C SER A 21 -29.25 11.64 -27.91
N LEU A 22 -28.10 11.01 -28.12
CA LEU A 22 -27.52 10.05 -27.19
C LEU A 22 -26.51 10.77 -26.29
N SER A 23 -26.62 10.61 -24.97
CA SER A 23 -25.60 11.09 -24.02
C SER A 23 -25.11 9.94 -23.18
N SER A 24 -23.79 9.85 -22.97
CA SER A 24 -23.18 8.89 -22.05
C SER A 24 -22.46 9.58 -20.89
N THR A 25 -22.72 9.13 -19.67
CA THR A 25 -22.02 9.57 -18.45
C THR A 25 -21.18 8.42 -17.91
N ASN A 26 -19.92 8.71 -17.60
CA ASN A 26 -19.04 7.81 -16.83
C ASN A 26 -18.82 8.46 -15.47
N SER A 27 -18.93 7.68 -14.40
CA SER A 27 -18.69 8.15 -13.03
C SER A 27 -17.86 7.12 -12.28
N GLY A 28 -17.04 7.58 -11.33
CA GLY A 28 -16.22 6.73 -10.50
C GLY A 28 -15.95 7.38 -9.16
N ALA A 29 -15.83 6.57 -8.13
CA ALA A 29 -15.52 7.00 -6.77
C ALA A 29 -14.49 6.05 -6.15
N VAL A 30 -13.60 6.63 -5.33
CA VAL A 30 -12.62 5.88 -4.55
C VAL A 30 -12.90 6.09 -3.07
N SER A 31 -13.03 5.01 -2.31
CA SER A 31 -13.23 5.03 -0.87
C SER A 31 -12.37 3.97 -0.21
N ASN A 32 -11.42 4.38 0.64
CA ASN A 32 -10.41 3.51 1.26
C ASN A 32 -9.73 2.61 0.20
N ASN A 33 -9.97 1.30 0.29
CA ASN A 33 -9.41 0.25 -0.54
C ASN A 33 -10.33 -0.15 -1.70
N ASN A 34 -11.46 0.53 -1.88
CA ASN A 34 -12.45 0.20 -2.90
C ASN A 34 -12.45 1.28 -3.99
N LEU A 35 -12.19 0.87 -5.22
CA LEU A 35 -12.42 1.69 -6.40
C LEU A 35 -13.68 1.20 -7.11
N ILE A 36 -14.69 2.05 -7.17
CA ILE A 36 -15.96 1.78 -7.85
C ILE A 36 -16.00 2.64 -9.11
N TYR A 37 -16.18 2.03 -10.27
CA TYR A 37 -16.32 2.75 -11.53
C TYR A 37 -17.50 2.21 -12.34
N THR A 38 -18.16 3.13 -13.04
CA THR A 38 -19.26 2.85 -13.96
C THR A 38 -18.82 3.21 -15.37
N VAL A 39 -18.99 2.27 -16.30
CA VAL A 39 -18.78 2.52 -17.72
C VAL A 39 -20.14 2.66 -18.40
N GLY A 40 -20.44 3.88 -18.82
CA GLY A 40 -21.50 4.26 -19.75
C GLY A 40 -22.92 4.05 -19.23
N GLU A 41 -23.55 5.10 -18.72
CA GLU A 41 -25.01 5.17 -18.69
C GLU A 41 -25.48 5.78 -20.02
N VAL A 42 -26.28 5.04 -20.80
CA VAL A 42 -26.84 5.56 -22.05
C VAL A 42 -28.25 6.07 -21.76
N PHE A 43 -28.44 7.37 -21.92
CA PHE A 43 -29.74 8.01 -21.72
C PHE A 43 -30.31 8.54 -23.03
N VAL A 44 -31.59 8.24 -23.28
CA VAL A 44 -32.34 8.75 -24.42
C VAL A 44 -33.27 9.86 -23.93
N ASN A 45 -32.97 11.08 -24.36
CA ASN A 45 -33.84 12.24 -24.13
C ASN A 45 -34.90 12.30 -25.24
N PRO A 46 -36.20 12.13 -24.92
CA PRO A 46 -37.25 12.31 -25.90
C PRO A 46 -37.39 13.80 -26.22
N THR A 47 -37.77 14.11 -27.46
CA THR A 47 -37.93 15.49 -27.94
C THR A 47 -39.17 16.17 -27.36
N ASN A 48 -40.19 15.40 -26.96
CA ASN A 48 -41.39 15.89 -26.30
C ASN A 48 -41.20 15.78 -24.78
N GLN A 49 -41.39 16.89 -24.05
CA GLN A 49 -41.21 16.95 -22.60
C GLN A 49 -42.22 16.08 -21.83
N ASN A 50 -43.28 15.63 -22.50
CA ASN A 50 -44.31 14.75 -21.91
C ASN A 50 -44.01 13.25 -22.08
N ASP A 51 -42.99 12.88 -22.87
CA ASP A 51 -42.62 11.49 -23.08
C ASP A 51 -41.66 11.01 -21.98
N ALA A 52 -41.77 9.73 -21.61
CA ALA A 52 -40.87 9.12 -20.64
C ALA A 52 -39.48 8.94 -21.24
N SER A 53 -38.46 9.46 -20.56
CA SER A 53 -37.07 9.16 -20.86
C SER A 53 -36.73 7.71 -20.50
N SER A 54 -35.89 7.05 -21.31
CA SER A 54 -35.38 5.71 -21.01
C SER A 54 -33.86 5.72 -20.89
N GLY A 55 -33.35 4.93 -19.94
CA GLY A 55 -31.92 4.77 -19.70
C GLY A 55 -31.54 3.30 -19.53
N LEU A 56 -30.37 2.92 -20.04
CA LEU A 56 -29.74 1.64 -19.74
C LEU A 56 -28.67 1.87 -18.66
N ILE A 57 -28.77 1.14 -17.54
CA ILE A 57 -27.75 1.17 -16.49
C ILE A 57 -26.49 0.48 -17.02
N GLY A 58 -25.38 1.23 -17.03
CA GLY A 58 -24.06 0.73 -17.41
C GLY A 58 -23.50 -0.31 -16.43
N SER A 59 -22.37 -0.93 -16.79
CA SER A 59 -21.71 -1.91 -15.91
C SER A 59 -21.05 -1.21 -14.72
N ILE A 60 -21.30 -1.71 -13.50
CA ILE A 60 -20.63 -1.29 -12.28
C ILE A 60 -19.52 -2.30 -11.98
N SER A 61 -18.30 -1.80 -11.78
CA SER A 61 -17.14 -2.62 -11.40
C SER A 61 -16.54 -2.11 -10.10
N ARG A 62 -16.23 -3.05 -9.20
CA ARG A 62 -15.57 -2.78 -7.92
C ARG A 62 -14.24 -3.51 -7.87
N ILE A 63 -13.18 -2.77 -7.58
CA ILE A 63 -11.83 -3.30 -7.34
C ILE A 63 -11.52 -3.10 -5.87
N GLU A 64 -11.08 -4.16 -5.19
CA GLU A 64 -10.63 -4.11 -3.80
C GLU A 64 -9.11 -4.28 -3.75
N PHE A 65 -8.42 -3.31 -3.16
CA PHE A 65 -6.99 -3.38 -2.94
C PHE A 65 -6.71 -3.99 -1.57
N THR A 66 -5.90 -5.04 -1.51
CA THR A 66 -5.38 -5.54 -0.24
C THR A 66 -3.91 -5.16 -0.11
N SER A 67 -3.55 -4.52 1.00
CA SER A 67 -2.16 -4.24 1.35
C SER A 67 -1.77 -5.13 2.53
N LEU A 68 -0.71 -5.91 2.38
CA LEU A 68 -0.08 -6.57 3.52
C LEU A 68 0.76 -5.53 4.27
N SER A 69 0.49 -5.37 5.56
CA SER A 69 1.40 -4.69 6.48
C SER A 69 2.07 -5.72 7.38
N ILE A 70 3.31 -5.45 7.76
CA ILE A 70 3.93 -6.12 8.90
C ILE A 70 3.54 -5.38 10.18
N ASN A 71 3.49 -6.10 11.31
CA ASN A 71 3.41 -5.44 12.61
C ASN A 71 4.72 -4.70 12.85
N GLU A 72 4.61 -3.47 13.32
CA GLU A 72 5.78 -2.71 13.75
C GLU A 72 6.35 -3.41 14.99
N ILE A 73 7.60 -3.88 14.89
CA ILE A 73 8.27 -4.47 16.03
C ILE A 73 8.59 -3.31 16.96
N GLU A 74 7.83 -3.17 18.05
CA GLU A 74 8.17 -2.21 19.10
C GLU A 74 9.59 -2.50 19.59
N PHE A 75 10.53 -1.63 19.21
CA PHE A 75 11.91 -1.71 19.65
C PHE A 75 11.94 -1.31 21.11
N ASN A 76 11.62 -2.25 22.00
CA ASN A 76 11.62 -2.01 23.42
C ASN A 76 13.06 -1.64 23.82
N GLN A 77 13.26 -0.34 24.11
CA GLN A 77 14.56 0.36 24.15
C GLN A 77 15.44 -0.06 25.33
N ASN A 78 14.98 -1.01 26.12
CA ASN A 78 15.53 -1.37 27.42
C ASN A 78 16.78 -2.24 27.32
N LEU A 79 17.30 -2.51 26.12
CA LEU A 79 18.48 -3.35 25.93
C LEU A 79 19.42 -2.68 24.92
N LYS A 80 20.56 -2.17 25.41
CA LYS A 80 21.56 -1.47 24.62
C LYS A 80 22.93 -2.10 24.81
N PHE A 81 23.74 -2.08 23.74
CA PHE A 81 25.12 -2.55 23.76
C PHE A 81 26.06 -1.40 23.44
N TYR A 82 27.09 -1.21 24.26
CA TYR A 82 28.04 -0.11 24.10
C TYR A 82 29.43 -0.47 24.67
N PRO A 83 30.51 0.13 24.17
CA PRO A 83 30.56 0.90 22.94
C PRO A 83 30.41 -0.01 21.71
N ASN A 84 29.85 0.54 20.63
CA ASN A 84 29.87 -0.07 19.31
C ASN A 84 30.24 1.03 18.31
N PRO A 85 31.41 0.98 17.64
CA PRO A 85 32.41 -0.10 17.65
C PRO A 85 33.15 -0.30 18.98
N THR A 86 33.78 -1.46 19.16
CA THR A 86 34.57 -1.85 20.35
C THR A 86 35.92 -2.45 19.96
N SER A 87 36.87 -2.53 20.89
CA SER A 87 38.12 -3.28 20.71
C SER A 87 38.10 -4.59 21.50
N ASN A 88 37.86 -4.53 22.82
CA ASN A 88 38.02 -5.70 23.68
C ASN A 88 36.73 -6.16 24.33
N SER A 89 35.81 -5.26 24.68
CA SER A 89 34.62 -5.63 25.43
C SER A 89 33.42 -4.77 25.09
N VAL A 90 32.24 -5.35 25.21
CA VAL A 90 30.96 -4.65 25.08
C VAL A 90 30.21 -4.77 26.39
N PHE A 91 29.63 -3.68 26.82
CA PHE A 91 28.75 -3.59 27.97
C PHE A 91 27.29 -3.63 27.53
N LEU A 92 26.48 -4.30 28.34
CA LEU A 92 25.05 -4.46 28.19
C LEU A 92 24.36 -3.51 29.18
N ASP A 93 23.64 -2.52 28.67
CA ASP A 93 22.67 -1.77 29.46
C ASP A 93 21.34 -2.50 29.39
N ILE A 94 20.80 -2.90 30.53
CA ILE A 94 19.50 -3.57 30.57
C ILE A 94 18.68 -3.18 31.79
N GLU A 95 17.44 -2.75 31.53
CA GLU A 95 16.46 -2.45 32.57
C GLU A 95 15.46 -3.59 32.71
N ASN A 96 15.27 -4.07 33.95
CA ASN A 96 14.23 -5.01 34.36
C ASN A 96 14.29 -6.44 33.76
N GLU A 97 15.42 -6.86 33.20
CA GLU A 97 15.61 -8.23 32.71
C GLU A 97 16.96 -8.84 33.11
N ILE A 98 16.96 -10.15 33.38
CA ILE A 98 18.17 -10.91 33.72
C ILE A 98 18.54 -11.79 32.52
N ILE A 99 19.64 -11.45 31.86
CA ILE A 99 20.25 -12.29 30.82
C ILE A 99 21.21 -13.26 31.51
N LYS A 100 21.13 -14.56 31.20
CA LYS A 100 22.04 -15.57 31.78
C LYS A 100 23.11 -15.99 30.79
N ASN A 101 22.74 -16.16 29.52
CA ASN A 101 23.63 -16.68 28.49
C ASN A 101 23.70 -15.73 27.30
N ILE A 102 24.92 -15.56 26.80
CA ILE A 102 25.25 -14.68 25.69
C ILE A 102 25.99 -15.51 24.65
N TYR A 103 25.43 -15.52 23.44
CA TYR A 103 25.93 -16.26 22.30
C TYR A 103 26.45 -15.28 21.26
N ILE A 104 27.68 -15.50 20.78
CA ILE A 104 28.33 -14.63 19.81
C ILE A 104 28.53 -15.43 18.52
N PHE A 105 28.02 -14.90 17.42
CA PHE A 105 28.09 -15.50 16.10
C PHE A 105 28.90 -14.63 15.15
N ASP A 106 29.63 -15.25 14.23
CA ASP A 106 30.20 -14.54 13.08
C ASP A 106 29.13 -14.24 12.01
N LEU A 107 29.52 -13.54 10.94
CA LEU A 107 28.62 -13.22 9.82
C LEU A 107 28.13 -14.46 9.04
N ASN A 108 28.81 -15.59 9.16
CA ASN A 108 28.39 -16.85 8.55
C ASN A 108 27.41 -17.63 9.44
N GLY A 109 27.06 -17.10 10.62
CA GLY A 109 26.18 -17.76 11.58
C GLY A 109 26.88 -18.83 12.43
N LYS A 110 28.21 -18.92 12.39
CA LYS A 110 28.96 -19.85 13.25
C LYS A 110 29.04 -19.29 14.66
N LEU A 111 28.70 -20.10 15.66
CA LEU A 111 28.91 -19.76 17.07
C LEU A 111 30.42 -19.71 17.34
N VAL A 112 30.95 -18.52 17.63
CA VAL A 112 32.37 -18.29 17.90
C VAL A 112 32.69 -18.19 19.38
N ASN A 113 31.72 -17.82 20.22
CA ASN A 113 31.89 -17.77 21.66
C ASN A 113 30.53 -17.89 22.39
N ASN A 114 30.54 -18.42 23.60
CA ASN A 114 29.39 -18.52 24.51
C ASN A 114 29.85 -18.18 25.93
N GLN A 115 29.17 -17.21 26.55
CA GLN A 115 29.55 -16.66 27.84
C GLN A 115 28.33 -16.60 28.75
N LYS A 116 28.54 -16.87 30.04
CA LYS A 116 27.55 -16.53 31.07
C LYS A 116 27.66 -15.05 31.37
N ASN A 117 26.52 -14.38 31.49
CA ASN A 117 26.50 -12.98 31.90
C ASN A 117 26.81 -12.89 33.40
N SER A 118 27.93 -12.27 33.76
CA SER A 118 28.32 -12.02 35.16
C SER A 118 28.16 -10.56 35.54
N ASN A 119 28.70 -9.65 34.73
CA ASN A 119 28.81 -8.22 35.04
C ASN A 119 28.29 -7.33 33.90
N ASN A 120 27.33 -7.82 33.10
CA ASN A 120 26.86 -7.12 31.91
C ASN A 120 28.02 -6.74 30.96
N GLN A 121 29.10 -7.51 30.98
CA GLN A 121 30.28 -7.31 30.17
C GLN A 121 30.50 -8.56 29.33
N ILE A 122 30.75 -8.35 28.05
CA ILE A 122 30.99 -9.37 27.05
C ILE A 122 32.42 -9.21 26.59
N ASP A 123 33.23 -10.22 26.81
CA ASP A 123 34.62 -10.20 26.39
C ASP A 123 34.75 -10.65 24.93
N LEU A 124 35.28 -9.77 24.09
CA LEU A 124 35.57 -10.04 22.68
C LEU A 124 37.08 -10.04 22.42
N SER A 125 37.93 -9.93 23.44
CA SER A 125 39.39 -9.81 23.32
C SER A 125 40.01 -10.87 22.41
N ASN A 126 39.59 -12.13 22.57
CA ASN A 126 40.10 -13.29 21.82
C ASN A 126 39.55 -13.43 20.39
N LEU A 127 38.62 -12.58 19.97
CA LEU A 127 38.07 -12.59 18.60
C LEU A 127 38.89 -11.69 17.68
N GLN A 128 38.90 -11.97 16.38
CA GLN A 128 39.55 -11.09 15.40
C GLN A 128 38.73 -9.82 15.16
N THR A 129 39.35 -8.79 14.58
CA THR A 129 38.65 -7.61 14.07
C THR A 129 37.60 -8.04 13.03
N GLY A 130 36.37 -7.57 13.19
CA GLY A 130 35.26 -8.05 12.37
C GLY A 130 33.88 -7.66 12.88
N THR A 131 32.85 -8.16 12.22
CA THR A 131 31.46 -7.98 12.63
C THR A 131 30.92 -9.25 13.25
N TYR A 132 30.20 -9.10 14.36
CA TYR A 132 29.61 -10.19 15.11
C TYR A 132 28.14 -9.92 15.42
N ILE A 133 27.35 -10.99 15.53
CA ILE A 133 25.98 -10.96 16.02
C ILE A 133 25.97 -11.49 17.45
N ILE A 134 25.53 -10.68 18.39
CA ILE A 134 25.31 -11.08 19.77
C ILE A 134 23.84 -11.42 19.95
N LYS A 135 23.57 -12.59 20.52
CA LYS A 135 22.22 -13.07 20.86
C LYS A 135 22.18 -13.45 22.33
N THR A 136 21.06 -13.15 22.96
CA THR A 136 20.84 -13.44 24.39
C THR A 136 19.72 -14.47 24.55
N ASP A 137 19.65 -15.11 25.71
CA ASP A 137 18.66 -16.15 26.01
C ASP A 137 17.26 -15.65 26.41
N ASN A 138 16.98 -14.35 26.24
CA ASN A 138 15.63 -13.78 26.39
C ASN A 138 14.66 -14.41 25.36
N GLN A 139 13.43 -14.69 25.81
CA GLN A 139 12.26 -15.13 25.02
C GLN A 139 12.00 -14.27 23.76
N ASN A 140 12.39 -13.00 23.76
CA ASN A 140 12.21 -12.08 22.64
C ASN A 140 13.28 -12.18 21.54
N PHE A 141 14.18 -13.17 21.59
CA PHE A 141 15.16 -13.50 20.54
C PHE A 141 15.85 -12.28 19.90
N LYS A 142 16.16 -11.25 20.69
CA LYS A 142 16.82 -10.04 20.17
C LYS A 142 18.27 -10.37 19.82
N SER A 143 18.70 -9.88 18.65
CA SER A 143 20.08 -10.03 18.18
C SER A 143 20.64 -8.67 17.79
N PHE A 144 21.90 -8.43 18.12
CA PHE A 144 22.55 -7.14 17.98
C PHE A 144 23.85 -7.27 17.21
N LYS A 145 24.04 -6.39 16.25
CA LYS A 145 25.26 -6.31 15.44
C LYS A 145 26.31 -5.47 16.17
N ILE A 146 27.50 -6.05 16.39
CA ILE A 146 28.66 -5.37 16.97
C ILE A 146 29.81 -5.36 15.98
N ILE A 147 30.52 -4.23 15.93
CA ILE A 147 31.74 -4.06 15.13
C ILE A 147 32.94 -4.04 16.08
N LYS A 148 33.80 -5.05 15.98
CA LYS A 148 35.10 -5.08 16.65
C LYS A 148 36.16 -4.46 15.74
N ARG A 149 36.95 -3.53 16.27
CA ARG A 149 38.10 -2.87 15.64
C ARG A 149 39.40 -3.45 16.17
#